data_AF-A0A519M3B4-F1
#
_entry.id   AF-A0A519M3B4-F1
#
_cell.length_a   1.000
_cell.length_b   1.000
_cell.length_c   1.000
_cell.angle_alpha   90.00
_cell.angle_beta   90.00
_cell.angle_gamma   90.00
#
_symmetry.space_group_name_H-M   'P 1'
#
loop_
_entity.id
_entity.type
_entity.pdbx_description
1 polymer ?
#
loop_
_entity_poly.entity_id
_entity_poly.type
_entity_poly.pdbx_seq_one_letter_code
_entity_poly.pdbx_strand_id
1 'polypeptide(L)'
;VNVAERSAVIDFVGTSAQQTNNFNAPRAVCMAAVLYVFRTLVDDDIPLNAGCLKPLQVIIPQGSMLNPNPPASVVAGNVETSTCITNALFGALGVMAGSQPTMNNFTFGNAQYQYYETIAGGSGAGAVFDASGRTVRGFDGTSVVQTHMTNSRLTDPEVLEFRFPVVLDSYEIQRGSGGAGRWAGGDGGVRRVRFLQAMTASILSNGRLYPAFGMAGGQPGRAGANRVLRANGQIEELGHIGAAQMEPGDVFEISTPGGGGYGECVTQ
;
A
#
# COMPACT_ATOMS: atom_id res chain seq x y z
N VAL A 1 3.93 -9.33 -23.82
CA VAL A 1 5.01 -8.39 -24.22
C VAL A 1 5.48 -8.78 -25.61
N ASN A 2 5.57 -7.84 -26.55
CA ASN A 2 6.14 -8.05 -27.87
C ASN A 2 7.56 -7.45 -27.90
N VAL A 3 8.57 -8.32 -27.89
CA VAL A 3 9.99 -7.91 -27.84
C VAL A 3 10.44 -7.25 -29.14
N ALA A 4 9.96 -7.75 -30.29
CA ALA A 4 10.36 -7.24 -31.61
C ALA A 4 9.86 -5.81 -31.83
N GLU A 5 8.61 -5.53 -31.44
CA GLU A 5 7.99 -4.21 -31.56
C GLU A 5 8.29 -3.29 -30.36
N ARG A 6 8.97 -3.81 -29.33
CA ARG A 6 9.23 -3.13 -28.06
C ARG A 6 7.94 -2.58 -27.44
N SER A 7 6.87 -3.37 -27.48
CA SER A 7 5.54 -2.98 -27.03
C SER A 7 4.97 -3.95 -25.99
N ALA A 8 4.02 -3.49 -25.19
CA ALA A 8 3.29 -4.33 -24.24
C ALA A 8 1.80 -4.01 -24.24
N VAL A 9 0.98 -5.05 -24.13
CA VAL A 9 -0.45 -4.94 -23.86
C VAL A 9 -0.67 -5.21 -22.39
N ILE A 10 -1.26 -4.25 -21.69
CA ILE A 10 -1.69 -4.37 -20.30
C ILE A 10 -3.21 -4.47 -20.34
N ASP A 11 -3.70 -5.69 -20.15
CA ASP A 11 -5.12 -6.00 -20.29
C ASP A 11 -5.79 -6.16 -18.91
N PHE A 12 -6.69 -5.24 -18.60
CA PHE A 12 -7.53 -5.28 -17.40
C PHE A 12 -8.92 -5.87 -17.65
N VAL A 13 -9.17 -6.52 -18.80
CA VAL A 13 -10.39 -7.33 -19.00
C VAL A 13 -10.51 -8.39 -17.90
N GLY A 14 -11.70 -8.51 -17.33
CA GLY A 14 -11.96 -9.36 -16.15
C GLY A 14 -11.91 -8.62 -14.80
N THR A 15 -11.46 -7.36 -14.79
CA THR A 15 -11.63 -6.47 -13.62
C THR A 15 -13.11 -6.38 -13.23
N SER A 16 -13.38 -6.39 -11.93
CA SER A 16 -14.74 -6.29 -11.40
C SER A 16 -15.49 -5.07 -11.93
N ALA A 17 -16.81 -5.21 -12.06
CA ALA A 17 -17.69 -4.08 -12.38
C ALA A 17 -17.52 -2.93 -11.36
N GLN A 18 -17.93 -1.74 -11.74
CA GLN A 18 -18.00 -0.58 -10.86
C GLN A 18 -18.66 -0.96 -9.53
N GLN A 19 -18.01 -0.62 -8.44
CA GLN A 19 -18.46 -0.90 -7.09
C GLN A 19 -19.43 0.19 -6.60
N THR A 20 -20.31 -0.17 -5.68
CA THR A 20 -21.23 0.77 -5.01
C THR A 20 -20.55 1.55 -3.87
N ASN A 21 -19.26 1.34 -3.65
CA ASN A 21 -18.46 1.94 -2.58
C ASN A 21 -17.35 2.85 -3.15
N ASN A 22 -16.45 3.32 -2.29
CA ASN A 22 -15.41 4.29 -2.66
C ASN A 22 -14.15 3.69 -3.30
N PHE A 23 -14.07 2.37 -3.53
CA PHE A 23 -12.88 1.67 -4.07
C PHE A 23 -12.76 1.72 -5.58
N ASN A 24 -13.65 2.43 -6.27
CA ASN A 24 -13.46 2.71 -7.68
C ASN A 24 -12.23 3.63 -7.87
N ALA A 25 -11.46 3.37 -8.91
CA ALA A 25 -10.34 4.19 -9.35
C ALA A 25 -10.66 4.77 -10.74
N PRO A 26 -10.59 6.10 -10.93
CA PRO A 26 -10.69 6.70 -12.24
C PRO A 26 -9.63 6.13 -13.18
N ARG A 27 -9.93 6.07 -14.48
CA ARG A 27 -8.99 5.58 -15.50
C ARG A 27 -7.59 6.18 -15.36
N ALA A 28 -7.51 7.48 -15.05
CA ALA A 28 -6.24 8.18 -14.86
C ALA A 28 -5.36 7.56 -13.76
N VAL A 29 -5.95 7.05 -12.68
CA VAL A 29 -5.24 6.41 -11.56
C VAL A 29 -4.64 5.08 -12.00
N CYS A 30 -5.41 4.27 -12.72
CA CYS A 30 -4.93 3.02 -13.30
C CYS A 30 -3.77 3.28 -14.29
N MET A 31 -3.93 4.27 -15.18
CA MET A 31 -2.87 4.67 -16.11
C MET A 31 -1.60 5.15 -15.38
N ALA A 32 -1.74 5.88 -14.27
CA ALA A 32 -0.61 6.34 -13.47
C ALA A 32 0.14 5.17 -12.81
N ALA A 33 -0.57 4.17 -12.28
CA ALA A 33 0.04 2.95 -11.74
C ALA A 33 0.81 2.17 -12.81
N VAL A 34 0.25 2.02 -14.01
CA VAL A 34 0.94 1.42 -15.17
C VAL A 34 2.21 2.20 -15.50
N LEU A 35 2.10 3.52 -15.66
CA LEU A 35 3.25 4.37 -15.95
C LEU A 35 4.35 4.23 -14.89
N TYR A 36 3.99 4.26 -13.62
CA TYR A 36 4.90 4.11 -12.49
C TYR A 36 5.67 2.79 -12.58
N VAL A 37 4.96 1.66 -12.67
CA VAL A 37 5.58 0.32 -12.74
C VAL A 37 6.57 0.25 -13.88
N PHE A 38 6.16 0.57 -15.10
CA PHE A 38 7.06 0.48 -16.26
C PHE A 38 8.23 1.45 -16.17
N ARG A 39 8.05 2.65 -15.59
CA ARG A 39 9.18 3.58 -15.35
C ARG A 39 10.20 3.00 -14.37
N THR A 40 9.76 2.29 -13.34
CA THR A 40 10.68 1.68 -12.35
C THR A 40 11.55 0.56 -12.93
N LEU A 41 11.15 -0.04 -14.05
CA LEU A 41 11.90 -1.09 -14.74
C LEU A 41 12.94 -0.54 -15.72
N VAL A 42 12.86 0.75 -16.04
CA VAL A 42 13.77 1.40 -16.98
C VAL A 42 14.90 2.07 -16.21
N ASP A 43 16.08 1.46 -16.28
CA ASP A 43 17.33 1.99 -15.72
C ASP A 43 18.00 2.97 -16.71
N ASP A 44 17.27 4.04 -17.04
CA ASP A 44 17.72 5.11 -17.92
C ASP A 44 17.20 6.46 -17.41
N ASP A 45 17.93 7.54 -17.69
CA ASP A 45 17.60 8.91 -17.26
C ASP A 45 16.56 9.53 -18.20
N ILE A 46 15.38 8.91 -18.24
CA ILE A 46 14.26 9.36 -19.05
C ILE A 46 13.32 10.21 -18.16
N PRO A 47 12.96 11.43 -18.58
CA PRO A 47 11.98 12.25 -17.88
C PRO A 47 10.62 11.55 -17.82
N LEU A 48 9.95 11.62 -16.68
CA LEU A 48 8.60 11.04 -16.52
C LEU A 48 7.59 11.86 -17.33
N ASN A 49 7.18 11.34 -18.49
CA ASN A 49 6.18 11.97 -19.36
C ASN A 49 5.37 10.93 -20.16
N ALA A 50 4.35 11.39 -20.90
CA ALA A 50 3.46 10.55 -21.68
C ALA A 50 4.17 9.74 -22.80
N GLY A 51 5.41 10.09 -23.17
CA GLY A 51 6.24 9.31 -24.09
C GLY A 51 6.49 7.88 -23.60
N CYS A 52 6.61 7.66 -22.28
CA CYS A 52 6.76 6.33 -21.68
C CYS A 52 5.54 5.43 -21.90
N LEU A 53 4.37 6.00 -22.21
CA LEU A 53 3.13 5.25 -22.50
C LEU A 53 2.97 4.90 -23.97
N LYS A 54 3.71 5.52 -24.90
CA LYS A 54 3.60 5.22 -26.33
C LYS A 54 3.77 3.73 -26.69
N PRO A 55 4.70 2.97 -26.07
CA PRO A 55 4.83 1.53 -26.34
C PRO A 55 3.81 0.66 -25.59
N LEU A 56 2.97 1.26 -24.73
CA LEU A 56 2.05 0.54 -23.85
C LEU A 56 0.60 0.69 -24.33
N GLN A 57 -0.01 -0.41 -24.75
CA GLN A 57 -1.44 -0.47 -24.98
C GLN A 57 -2.13 -0.88 -23.68
N VAL A 58 -2.91 0.02 -23.08
CA VAL A 58 -3.63 -0.25 -21.83
C VAL A 58 -5.13 -0.39 -22.11
N ILE A 59 -5.68 -1.58 -21.84
CA ILE A 59 -7.08 -1.91 -22.04
C ILE A 59 -7.77 -1.90 -20.67
N ILE A 60 -8.71 -0.96 -20.47
CA ILE A 60 -9.46 -0.84 -19.21
C ILE A 60 -10.96 -0.83 -19.54
N PRO A 61 -11.73 -1.86 -19.18
CA PRO A 61 -13.15 -1.96 -19.53
C PRO A 61 -13.94 -0.78 -18.95
N GLN A 62 -14.73 -0.09 -19.79
CA GLN A 62 -15.64 0.95 -19.33
C GLN A 62 -16.69 0.37 -18.37
N GLY A 63 -17.01 1.09 -17.29
CA GLY A 63 -17.94 0.64 -16.26
C GLY A 63 -17.35 -0.41 -15.31
N SER A 64 -16.04 -0.70 -15.41
CA SER A 64 -15.31 -1.45 -14.38
C SER A 64 -14.94 -0.55 -13.21
N MET A 65 -14.51 -1.14 -12.09
CA MET A 65 -14.01 -0.38 -10.95
C MET A 65 -12.72 0.41 -11.25
N LEU A 66 -12.04 0.16 -12.39
CA LEU A 66 -10.85 0.90 -12.83
C LEU A 66 -11.14 1.93 -13.94
N ASN A 67 -12.38 1.99 -14.42
CA ASN A 67 -12.88 3.01 -15.34
C ASN A 67 -14.39 3.23 -15.09
N PRO A 68 -14.75 3.71 -13.89
CA PRO A 68 -16.14 3.88 -13.48
C PRO A 68 -16.81 5.04 -14.23
N ASN A 69 -18.13 4.97 -14.38
CA ASN A 69 -18.93 6.05 -14.92
C ASN A 69 -19.25 7.08 -13.81
N PRO A 70 -19.22 8.39 -14.09
CA PRO A 70 -19.76 9.39 -13.17
C PRO A 70 -21.23 9.08 -12.83
N PRO A 71 -21.70 9.32 -11.58
CA PRO A 71 -21.02 9.98 -10.46
C PRO A 71 -20.43 9.00 -9.42
N ALA A 72 -19.87 7.86 -9.84
CA ALA A 72 -19.30 6.88 -8.92
C ALA A 72 -18.27 7.48 -7.95
N SER A 73 -18.26 6.99 -6.72
CA SER A 73 -17.34 7.46 -5.69
C SER A 73 -15.96 6.80 -5.80
N VAL A 74 -14.90 7.61 -5.65
CA VAL A 74 -13.54 7.24 -6.08
C VAL A 74 -12.44 7.50 -5.04
N VAL A 75 -12.80 7.85 -3.80
CA VAL A 75 -11.83 8.34 -2.81
C VAL A 75 -10.74 7.30 -2.48
N ALA A 76 -11.10 6.02 -2.38
CA ALA A 76 -10.15 4.96 -2.08
C ALA A 76 -9.37 4.50 -3.32
N GLY A 77 -9.76 4.94 -4.52
CA GLY A 77 -9.08 4.63 -5.77
C GLY A 77 -7.60 5.01 -5.74
N ASN A 78 -7.29 6.20 -5.22
CA ASN A 78 -5.92 6.71 -5.15
C ASN A 78 -5.06 6.06 -4.07
N VAL A 79 -5.66 5.65 -2.95
CA VAL A 79 -4.91 5.25 -1.75
C VAL A 79 -4.87 3.74 -1.51
N GLU A 80 -5.85 3.02 -2.05
CA GLU A 80 -6.00 1.58 -1.86
C GLU A 80 -5.91 0.85 -3.19
N THR A 81 -6.80 1.16 -4.13
CA THR A 81 -6.92 0.42 -5.40
C THR A 81 -5.67 0.58 -6.28
N SER A 82 -5.08 1.78 -6.32
CA SER A 82 -3.83 2.05 -7.06
C SER A 82 -2.66 1.18 -6.58
N THR A 83 -2.55 0.94 -5.27
CA THR A 83 -1.52 0.08 -4.67
C THR A 83 -1.74 -1.37 -5.05
N CYS A 84 -3.00 -1.84 -5.08
CA CYS A 84 -3.35 -3.17 -5.57
C CYS A 84 -3.00 -3.35 -7.05
N ILE A 85 -3.29 -2.35 -7.92
CA ILE A 85 -2.90 -2.38 -9.34
C ILE A 85 -1.38 -2.50 -9.47
N THR A 86 -0.64 -1.67 -8.72
CA THR A 86 0.82 -1.65 -8.75
C THR A 86 1.41 -2.99 -8.34
N ASN A 87 0.96 -3.54 -7.22
CA ASN A 87 1.35 -4.88 -6.76
C ASN A 87 1.00 -5.94 -7.82
N ALA A 88 -0.21 -5.92 -8.40
CA ALA A 88 -0.61 -6.89 -9.41
C ALA A 88 0.27 -6.85 -10.67
N LEU A 89 0.67 -5.66 -11.13
CA LEU A 89 1.54 -5.50 -12.28
C LEU A 89 2.96 -6.00 -12.00
N PHE A 90 3.55 -5.64 -10.86
CA PHE A 90 4.83 -6.20 -10.44
C PHE A 90 4.77 -7.73 -10.27
N GLY A 91 3.66 -8.20 -9.70
CA GLY A 91 3.23 -9.59 -9.63
C GLY A 91 3.32 -10.31 -10.97
N ALA A 92 2.60 -9.78 -11.96
CA ALA A 92 2.52 -10.34 -13.30
C ALA A 92 3.86 -10.32 -14.06
N LEU A 93 4.72 -9.33 -13.76
CA LEU A 93 6.06 -9.23 -14.33
C LEU A 93 7.07 -10.17 -13.66
N GLY A 94 6.75 -10.74 -12.49
CA GLY A 94 7.64 -11.67 -11.78
C GLY A 94 8.86 -11.01 -11.13
N VAL A 95 8.87 -9.68 -11.01
CA VAL A 95 10.07 -8.91 -10.60
C VAL A 95 10.15 -8.65 -9.10
N MET A 96 9.01 -8.54 -8.43
CA MET A 96 8.95 -8.34 -6.98
C MET A 96 7.65 -8.88 -6.39
N ALA A 97 7.74 -9.37 -5.15
CA ALA A 97 6.59 -9.67 -4.31
C ALA A 97 5.81 -8.38 -3.99
N GLY A 98 4.60 -8.53 -3.45
CA GLY A 98 3.77 -7.38 -3.09
C GLY A 98 4.41 -6.56 -1.96
N SER A 99 4.32 -5.23 -2.05
CA SER A 99 4.45 -4.35 -0.88
C SER A 99 3.12 -4.26 -0.13
N GLN A 100 3.09 -3.58 1.02
CA GLN A 100 1.83 -3.32 1.73
C GLN A 100 0.75 -2.81 0.75
N PRO A 101 -0.45 -3.42 0.70
CA PRO A 101 -1.45 -3.14 -0.33
C PRO A 101 -2.30 -1.90 -0.01
N THR A 102 -1.75 -0.94 0.74
CA THR A 102 -2.45 0.22 1.29
C THR A 102 -1.47 1.34 1.59
N MET A 103 -1.97 2.57 1.63
CA MET A 103 -1.26 3.72 2.21
C MET A 103 -1.53 3.90 3.72
N ASN A 104 -2.35 3.04 4.33
CA ASN A 104 -2.85 3.16 5.70
C ASN A 104 -3.37 4.57 5.98
N ASN A 105 -4.44 4.92 5.29
CA ASN A 105 -4.96 6.27 5.31
C ASN A 105 -5.71 6.53 6.63
N PHE A 106 -5.03 7.19 7.56
CA PHE A 106 -5.51 7.49 8.90
C PHE A 106 -5.90 8.95 9.01
N THR A 107 -7.13 9.19 9.41
CA THR A 107 -7.64 10.54 9.64
C THR A 107 -8.26 10.64 11.00
N PHE A 108 -8.16 11.81 11.62
CA PHE A 108 -8.93 12.10 12.81
C PHE A 108 -9.24 13.58 12.91
N GLY A 109 -10.26 13.90 13.70
CA GLY A 109 -10.60 15.29 13.92
C GLY A 109 -11.88 15.51 14.71
N ASN A 110 -12.18 16.79 14.90
CA ASN A 110 -13.42 17.31 15.46
C ASN A 110 -13.75 18.64 14.79
N ALA A 111 -14.58 19.48 15.41
CA ALA A 111 -14.95 20.78 14.84
C ALA A 111 -13.77 21.76 14.68
N GLN A 112 -12.69 21.57 15.43
CA GLN A 112 -11.53 22.47 15.44
C GLN A 112 -10.31 21.90 14.69
N TYR A 113 -10.13 20.58 14.72
CA TYR A 113 -8.95 19.91 14.18
C TYR A 113 -9.31 18.93 13.08
N GLN A 114 -8.48 18.88 12.03
CA GLN A 114 -8.54 17.86 10.99
C GLN A 114 -7.12 17.41 10.65
N TYR A 115 -6.86 16.12 10.83
CA TYR A 115 -5.59 15.48 10.53
C TYR A 115 -5.77 14.38 9.49
N TYR A 116 -4.75 14.23 8.65
CA TYR A 116 -4.66 13.20 7.62
C TYR A 116 -3.21 12.74 7.53
N GLU A 117 -3.00 11.42 7.58
CA GLU A 117 -1.69 10.79 7.41
C GLU A 117 -1.80 9.49 6.61
N THR A 118 -0.77 9.24 5.82
CA THR A 118 -0.48 7.92 5.25
C THR A 118 0.62 7.26 6.08
N ILE A 119 0.45 6.02 6.50
CA ILE A 119 1.41 5.33 7.38
C ILE A 119 2.18 4.27 6.59
N ALA A 120 3.48 4.24 6.81
CA ALA A 120 4.40 3.32 6.15
C ALA A 120 4.24 1.86 6.64
N GLY A 121 4.74 0.92 5.84
CA GLY A 121 4.68 -0.51 6.13
C GLY A 121 5.79 -1.25 5.39
N GLY A 122 5.63 -2.55 5.20
CA GLY A 122 6.66 -3.38 4.58
C GLY A 122 6.66 -3.29 3.06
N SER A 123 7.83 -3.12 2.43
CA SER A 123 7.97 -3.29 0.98
C SER A 123 8.18 -4.76 0.59
N GLY A 124 7.78 -5.13 -0.61
CA GLY A 124 8.05 -6.46 -1.16
C GLY A 124 9.54 -6.67 -1.44
N ALA A 125 10.00 -7.91 -1.28
CA ALA A 125 11.30 -8.38 -1.75
C ALA A 125 11.27 -8.67 -3.26
N GLY A 126 12.43 -8.74 -3.90
CA GLY A 126 12.47 -8.96 -5.35
C GLY A 126 13.82 -9.38 -5.91
N ALA A 127 13.86 -9.43 -7.24
CA ALA A 127 15.02 -9.82 -8.02
C ALA A 127 15.30 -8.82 -9.15
N VAL A 128 16.59 -8.69 -9.47
CA VAL A 128 17.09 -7.95 -10.64
C VAL A 128 17.51 -8.97 -11.67
N PHE A 129 17.10 -8.77 -12.92
CA PHE A 129 17.33 -9.69 -14.03
C PHE A 129 18.24 -9.07 -15.08
N ASP A 130 19.06 -9.89 -15.72
CA ASP A 130 19.78 -9.49 -16.93
C ASP A 130 18.85 -9.52 -18.16
N ALA A 131 19.35 -9.07 -19.31
CA ALA A 131 18.60 -9.04 -20.56
C ALA A 131 18.14 -10.45 -21.04
N SER A 132 18.72 -11.53 -20.50
CA SER A 132 18.29 -12.91 -20.79
C SER A 132 17.19 -13.41 -19.85
N GLY A 133 16.78 -12.59 -18.88
CA GLY A 133 15.78 -12.94 -17.87
C GLY A 133 16.35 -13.77 -16.72
N ARG A 134 17.68 -13.89 -16.61
CA ARG A 134 18.31 -14.59 -15.48
C ARG A 134 18.49 -13.64 -14.31
N THR A 135 18.18 -14.12 -13.10
CA THR A 135 18.42 -13.37 -11.87
C THR A 135 19.91 -13.10 -11.67
N VAL A 136 20.27 -11.82 -11.62
CA VAL A 136 21.63 -11.32 -11.34
C VAL A 136 21.86 -11.16 -9.85
N ARG A 137 20.87 -10.59 -9.14
CA ARG A 137 20.84 -10.45 -7.68
C ARG A 137 19.39 -10.37 -7.20
N GLY A 138 19.17 -10.61 -5.91
CA GLY A 138 17.92 -10.21 -5.27
C GLY A 138 18.12 -9.15 -4.20
N PHE A 139 17.03 -8.74 -3.60
CA PHE A 139 16.99 -7.71 -2.56
C PHE A 139 15.86 -8.01 -1.58
N ASP A 140 16.14 -7.80 -0.30
CA ASP A 140 15.13 -7.81 0.75
C ASP A 140 14.24 -6.56 0.64
N GLY A 141 13.03 -6.68 1.17
CA GLY A 141 12.16 -5.54 1.37
C GLY A 141 12.66 -4.63 2.50
N THR A 142 12.26 -3.37 2.43
CA THR A 142 12.57 -2.37 3.46
C THR A 142 11.40 -2.27 4.43
N SER A 143 11.71 -2.31 5.73
CA SER A 143 10.72 -2.18 6.79
C SER A 143 10.28 -0.72 6.97
N VAL A 144 8.98 -0.52 7.21
CA VAL A 144 8.38 0.77 7.58
C VAL A 144 8.78 1.91 6.64
N VAL A 145 8.61 1.69 5.33
CA VAL A 145 8.85 2.71 4.29
C VAL A 145 7.57 3.00 3.50
N GLN A 146 7.44 4.22 2.98
CA GLN A 146 6.40 4.51 2.00
C GLN A 146 6.74 3.80 0.68
N THR A 147 5.77 3.11 0.11
CA THR A 147 5.96 2.25 -1.06
C THR A 147 5.02 2.63 -2.17
N HIS A 148 5.54 2.63 -3.39
CA HIS A 148 4.77 2.77 -4.62
C HIS A 148 4.00 4.08 -4.74
N MET A 149 2.74 4.07 -4.34
CA MET A 149 1.79 5.14 -4.60
C MET A 149 1.88 6.26 -3.54
N THR A 150 2.80 6.16 -2.58
CA THR A 150 3.14 7.18 -1.59
C THR A 150 4.59 7.66 -1.70
N ASN A 151 4.79 8.97 -1.52
CA ASN A 151 6.11 9.61 -1.41
C ASN A 151 6.11 10.71 -0.33
N SER A 152 5.32 10.50 0.72
CA SER A 152 5.24 11.40 1.87
C SER A 152 6.37 11.09 2.85
N ARG A 153 6.94 12.13 3.47
CA ARG A 153 7.76 11.95 4.67
C ARG A 153 6.83 11.77 5.87
N LEU A 154 7.30 11.03 6.87
CA LEU A 154 6.61 10.94 8.16
C LEU A 154 6.56 12.34 8.80
N THR A 155 5.44 12.68 9.44
CA THR A 155 5.37 13.90 10.25
C THR A 155 6.16 13.69 11.53
N ASP A 156 7.02 14.64 11.88
CA ASP A 156 7.77 14.58 13.13
C ASP A 156 6.80 14.50 14.33
N PRO A 157 7.05 13.60 15.30
CA PRO A 157 6.18 13.44 16.46
C PRO A 157 5.92 14.75 17.20
N GLU A 158 6.97 15.55 17.42
CA GLU A 158 6.86 16.85 18.10
C GLU A 158 5.93 17.83 17.35
N VAL A 159 5.94 17.81 16.02
CA VAL A 159 5.05 18.64 15.20
C VAL A 159 3.61 18.15 15.26
N LEU A 160 3.40 16.83 15.28
CA LEU A 160 2.07 16.23 15.46
C LEU A 160 1.47 16.65 16.82
N GLU A 161 2.22 16.44 17.91
CA GLU A 161 1.77 16.70 19.28
C GLU A 161 1.61 18.19 19.58
N PHE A 162 2.42 19.04 18.95
CA PHE A 162 2.27 20.49 19.08
C PHE A 162 1.00 21.01 18.38
N ARG A 163 0.64 20.45 17.23
CA ARG A 163 -0.45 20.96 16.39
C ARG A 163 -1.81 20.33 16.71
N PHE A 164 -1.83 19.14 17.28
CA PHE A 164 -3.03 18.37 17.51
C PHE A 164 -3.06 17.83 18.95
N PRO A 165 -4.24 17.75 19.59
CA PRO A 165 -4.37 17.26 20.97
C PRO A 165 -4.30 15.73 21.00
N VAL A 166 -3.15 15.19 20.60
CA VAL A 166 -2.80 13.77 20.60
C VAL A 166 -1.36 13.60 21.08
N VAL A 167 -1.01 12.39 21.52
CA VAL A 167 0.36 11.98 21.85
C VAL A 167 0.70 10.76 21.02
N LEU A 168 1.88 10.73 20.39
CA LEU A 168 2.38 9.53 19.72
C LEU A 168 3.11 8.67 20.76
N ASP A 169 2.40 7.66 21.28
CA ASP A 169 2.96 6.76 22.30
C ASP A 169 4.16 5.96 21.79
N SER A 170 4.05 5.45 20.57
CA SER A 170 5.09 4.63 19.95
C SER A 170 4.90 4.56 18.44
N TYR A 171 6.01 4.47 17.72
CA TYR A 171 6.02 3.97 16.35
C TYR A 171 7.19 3.00 16.16
N GLU A 172 6.85 1.71 16.11
CA GLU A 172 7.82 0.61 16.22
C GLU A 172 7.81 -0.27 14.98
N ILE A 173 8.94 -0.84 14.61
CA ILE A 173 9.00 -1.88 13.58
C ILE A 173 8.39 -3.17 14.15
N GLN A 174 7.39 -3.72 13.46
CA GLN A 174 6.73 -4.95 13.85
C GLN A 174 7.51 -6.16 13.35
N ARG A 175 8.63 -6.47 14.01
CA ARG A 175 9.60 -7.48 13.57
C ARG A 175 8.95 -8.83 13.25
N GLY A 176 9.38 -9.45 12.15
CA GLY A 176 8.87 -10.74 11.68
C GLY A 176 7.48 -10.68 11.07
N SER A 177 7.05 -9.49 10.63
CA SER A 177 5.83 -9.33 9.82
C SER A 177 6.10 -9.43 8.33
N GLY A 178 7.35 -9.24 7.89
CA GLY A 178 7.77 -9.47 6.51
C GLY A 178 7.64 -10.95 6.11
N GLY A 179 7.23 -11.19 4.88
CA GLY A 179 7.11 -12.54 4.33
C GLY A 179 8.47 -13.20 4.17
N ALA A 180 8.58 -14.46 4.57
CA ALA A 180 9.81 -15.24 4.42
C ALA A 180 10.11 -15.57 2.95
N GLY A 181 11.38 -15.70 2.60
CA GLY A 181 11.84 -16.13 1.28
C GLY A 181 13.36 -16.21 1.26
N ARG A 182 13.96 -16.52 0.11
CA ARG A 182 15.40 -16.33 -0.08
C ARG A 182 15.79 -14.88 0.20
N TRP A 183 14.91 -13.95 -0.18
CA TRP A 183 14.92 -12.56 0.23
C TRP A 183 13.63 -12.26 1.00
N ALA A 184 13.77 -11.67 2.18
CA ALA A 184 12.67 -11.42 3.09
C ALA A 184 11.93 -10.13 2.72
N GLY A 185 10.60 -10.13 2.82
CA GLY A 185 9.82 -8.90 2.74
C GLY A 185 10.13 -7.95 3.91
N GLY A 186 9.88 -6.66 3.72
CA GLY A 186 10.04 -5.67 4.77
C GLY A 186 8.98 -5.84 5.86
N ASP A 187 9.34 -5.54 7.10
CA ASP A 187 8.39 -5.54 8.21
C ASP A 187 7.47 -4.30 8.15
N GLY A 188 6.21 -4.49 8.53
CA GLY A 188 5.29 -3.41 8.88
C GLY A 188 5.69 -2.72 10.18
N GLY A 189 4.87 -1.77 10.62
CA GLY A 189 5.06 -1.00 11.84
C GLY A 189 3.82 -0.98 12.73
N VAL A 190 4.00 -0.66 14.01
CA VAL A 190 2.91 -0.43 14.97
C VAL A 190 2.94 1.01 15.41
N ARG A 191 1.93 1.78 15.02
CA ARG A 191 1.76 3.19 15.39
C ARG A 191 0.64 3.32 16.40
N ARG A 192 0.90 3.98 17.53
CA ARG A 192 -0.05 4.18 18.63
C ARG A 192 -0.23 5.66 18.90
N VAL A 193 -1.44 6.17 18.69
CA VAL A 193 -1.78 7.58 18.89
C VAL A 193 -2.82 7.69 19.99
N ARG A 194 -2.45 8.28 21.13
CA ARG A 194 -3.34 8.58 22.25
C ARG A 194 -4.06 9.90 22.01
N PHE A 195 -5.37 9.92 22.22
CA PHE A 195 -6.19 11.12 22.09
C PHE A 195 -6.27 11.88 23.42
N LEU A 196 -6.14 13.20 23.38
CA LEU A 196 -6.29 14.08 24.55
C LEU A 196 -7.62 14.84 24.55
N GLN A 197 -8.37 14.76 23.45
CA GLN A 197 -9.69 15.36 23.29
C GLN A 197 -10.61 14.41 22.52
N ALA A 198 -11.91 14.58 22.72
CA ALA A 198 -12.91 13.83 21.97
C ALA A 198 -12.82 14.14 20.46
N MET A 199 -12.72 13.08 19.65
CA MET A 199 -12.55 13.15 18.20
C MET A 199 -13.16 11.93 17.51
N THR A 200 -13.43 12.04 16.21
CA THR A 200 -13.67 10.88 15.36
C THR A 200 -12.37 10.49 14.68
N ALA A 201 -11.93 9.25 14.84
CA ALA A 201 -10.80 8.68 14.11
C ALA A 201 -11.32 7.68 13.06
N SER A 202 -10.82 7.78 11.83
CA SER A 202 -11.19 6.91 10.71
C SER A 202 -9.95 6.31 10.08
N ILE A 203 -10.08 5.06 9.62
CA ILE A 203 -9.03 4.34 8.92
C ILE A 203 -9.59 3.74 7.63
N LEU A 204 -8.85 3.93 6.54
CA LEU A 204 -9.03 3.26 5.27
C LEU A 204 -7.71 2.55 4.95
N SER A 205 -7.71 1.22 5.03
CA SER A 205 -6.47 0.47 5.10
C SER A 205 -6.60 -1.00 4.68
N ASN A 206 -6.39 -1.31 3.39
CA ASN A 206 -6.30 -2.69 2.91
C ASN A 206 -5.18 -3.49 3.60
N GLY A 207 -5.05 -4.78 3.28
CA GLY A 207 -4.01 -5.63 3.84
C GLY A 207 -4.31 -6.19 5.23
N ARG A 208 -5.53 -5.97 5.76
CA ARG A 208 -6.04 -6.60 7.00
C ARG A 208 -6.71 -7.95 6.72
N LEU A 209 -7.27 -8.12 5.52
CA LEU A 209 -7.89 -9.36 5.07
C LEU A 209 -7.00 -10.12 4.07
N TYR A 210 -6.53 -9.42 3.04
CA TYR A 210 -5.65 -9.97 2.01
C TYR A 210 -4.32 -9.21 2.06
N PRO A 211 -3.29 -9.77 2.72
CA PRO A 211 -1.99 -9.12 2.85
C PRO A 211 -1.19 -9.15 1.54
N ALA A 212 0.01 -8.57 1.57
CA ALA A 212 0.94 -8.63 0.45
C ALA A 212 1.29 -10.09 0.12
N PHE A 213 1.19 -10.46 -1.16
CA PHE A 213 1.55 -11.79 -1.64
C PHE A 213 3.08 -11.96 -1.73
N GLY A 214 3.57 -13.18 -1.52
CA GLY A 214 4.95 -13.56 -1.82
C GLY A 214 5.13 -13.96 -3.29
N MET A 215 6.38 -14.10 -3.75
CA MET A 215 6.68 -14.39 -5.15
C MET A 215 7.79 -15.45 -5.30
N ALA A 216 7.73 -16.23 -6.39
CA ALA A 216 8.75 -17.21 -6.75
C ALA A 216 9.09 -18.20 -5.61
N GLY A 217 8.09 -18.63 -4.84
CA GLY A 217 8.26 -19.50 -3.66
C GLY A 217 8.37 -18.77 -2.32
N GLY A 218 8.44 -17.44 -2.32
CA GLY A 218 8.36 -16.62 -1.13
C GLY A 218 6.95 -16.58 -0.52
N GLN A 219 6.89 -16.35 0.79
CA GLN A 219 5.68 -16.31 1.60
C GLN A 219 5.05 -14.91 1.64
N PRO A 220 3.72 -14.81 1.83
CA PRO A 220 3.07 -13.52 2.05
C PRO A 220 3.55 -12.84 3.33
N GLY A 221 3.47 -11.51 3.35
CA GLY A 221 3.64 -10.73 4.58
C GLY A 221 2.47 -10.93 5.54
N ARG A 222 2.66 -10.61 6.81
CA ARG A 222 1.59 -10.63 7.81
C ARG A 222 0.57 -9.52 7.53
N ALA A 223 -0.70 -9.84 7.75
CA ALA A 223 -1.77 -8.86 7.69
C ALA A 223 -1.62 -7.78 8.76
N GLY A 224 -2.07 -6.57 8.42
CA GLY A 224 -2.21 -5.48 9.39
C GLY A 224 -3.42 -5.68 10.31
N ALA A 225 -3.54 -4.83 11.31
CA ALA A 225 -4.67 -4.79 12.26
C ALA A 225 -4.92 -3.36 12.73
N ASN A 226 -6.17 -3.04 13.08
CA ASN A 226 -6.57 -1.73 13.57
C ASN A 226 -7.35 -1.91 14.87
N ARG A 227 -7.01 -1.17 15.91
CA ARG A 227 -7.62 -1.31 17.24
C ARG A 227 -7.79 0.02 17.93
N VAL A 228 -8.81 0.12 18.76
CA VAL A 228 -8.90 1.15 19.79
C VAL A 228 -8.68 0.50 21.15
N LEU A 229 -7.62 0.92 21.83
CA LEU A 229 -7.36 0.57 23.22
C LEU A 229 -8.05 1.63 24.07
N ARG A 230 -9.17 1.27 24.68
CA ARG A 230 -9.98 2.17 25.49
C ARG A 230 -9.28 2.47 26.82
N ALA A 231 -9.46 3.67 27.35
CA ALA A 231 -8.89 4.08 28.64
C ALA A 231 -9.33 3.18 29.82
N ASN A 232 -10.48 2.52 29.69
CA ASN A 232 -11.00 1.54 30.66
C ASN A 232 -10.39 0.14 30.52
N GLY A 233 -9.44 -0.07 29.60
CA GLY A 233 -8.76 -1.34 29.33
C GLY A 233 -9.45 -2.25 28.30
N GLN A 234 -10.61 -1.88 27.76
CA GLN A 234 -11.26 -2.62 26.68
C GLN A 234 -10.51 -2.45 25.35
N ILE A 235 -10.56 -3.47 24.49
CA ILE A 235 -10.01 -3.44 23.14
C ILE A 235 -11.16 -3.58 22.15
N GLU A 236 -11.27 -2.60 21.26
CA GLU A 236 -12.19 -2.64 20.12
C GLU A 236 -11.40 -2.89 18.84
N GLU A 237 -11.65 -4.02 18.18
CA GLU A 237 -11.06 -4.35 16.88
C GLU A 237 -11.82 -3.65 15.76
N LEU A 238 -11.10 -3.02 14.84
CA LEU A 238 -11.65 -2.37 13.66
C LEU A 238 -11.25 -3.14 12.39
N GLY A 239 -12.13 -3.13 11.40
CA GLY A 239 -11.84 -3.70 10.09
C GLY A 239 -10.80 -2.90 9.29
N HIS A 240 -10.59 -3.33 8.04
CA HIS A 240 -9.76 -2.62 7.07
C HIS A 240 -10.29 -1.20 6.75
N ILE A 241 -11.62 -1.01 6.84
CA ILE A 241 -12.31 0.27 6.85
C ILE A 241 -13.01 0.36 8.21
N GLY A 242 -12.78 1.44 8.94
CA GLY A 242 -13.38 1.61 10.26
C GLY A 242 -13.34 3.05 10.71
N ALA A 243 -14.20 3.36 11.68
CA ALA A 243 -14.18 4.63 12.39
C ALA A 243 -14.60 4.39 13.83
N ALA A 244 -14.03 5.19 14.75
CA ALA A 244 -14.35 5.15 16.16
C ALA A 244 -14.46 6.58 16.70
N GLN A 245 -15.39 6.78 17.64
CA GLN A 245 -15.34 7.93 18.53
C GLN A 245 -14.27 7.66 19.58
N MET A 246 -13.33 8.58 19.70
CA MET A 246 -12.20 8.53 20.62
C MET A 246 -12.50 9.46 21.78
N GLU A 247 -12.29 8.99 23.00
CA GLU A 247 -12.33 9.81 24.21
C GLU A 247 -10.91 10.13 24.72
N PRO A 248 -10.73 11.18 25.55
CA PRO A 248 -9.44 11.45 26.17
C PRO A 248 -8.89 10.21 26.90
N GLY A 249 -7.66 9.82 26.56
CA GLY A 249 -6.99 8.63 27.09
C GLY A 249 -7.06 7.40 26.20
N ASP A 250 -7.99 7.34 25.25
CA ASP A 250 -8.07 6.24 24.28
C ASP A 250 -6.87 6.27 23.31
N VAL A 251 -6.41 5.09 22.87
CA VAL A 251 -5.29 4.94 21.93
C VAL A 251 -5.78 4.25 20.66
N PHE A 252 -5.54 4.86 19.50
CA PHE A 252 -5.72 4.21 18.21
C PHE A 252 -4.41 3.51 17.83
N GLU A 253 -4.43 2.18 17.75
CA GLU A 253 -3.29 1.34 17.37
C GLU A 253 -3.46 0.84 15.94
N ILE A 254 -2.44 1.08 15.11
CA ILE A 254 -2.39 0.67 13.70
C ILE A 254 -1.16 -0.22 13.52
N SER A 255 -1.39 -1.51 13.28
CA SER A 255 -0.37 -2.43 12.79
C SER A 255 -0.44 -2.45 11.26
N THR A 256 0.59 -1.94 10.59
CA THR A 256 0.65 -1.92 9.13
C THR A 256 1.11 -3.27 8.57
N PRO A 257 0.68 -3.66 7.35
CA PRO A 257 1.06 -4.95 6.78
C PRO A 257 2.55 -5.05 6.49
N GLY A 258 3.09 -6.26 6.58
CA GLY A 258 4.42 -6.58 6.03
C GLY A 258 4.39 -6.74 4.51
N GLY A 259 5.56 -6.65 3.88
CA GLY A 259 5.74 -6.97 2.47
C GLY A 259 5.93 -8.48 2.25
N GLY A 260 5.70 -8.95 1.02
CA GLY A 260 5.92 -10.36 0.66
C GLY A 260 7.40 -10.70 0.46
N GLY A 261 7.78 -11.94 0.75
CA GLY A 261 9.10 -12.49 0.47
C GLY A 261 9.26 -12.95 -0.98
N TYR A 262 10.50 -13.14 -1.41
CA TYR A 262 10.86 -13.58 -2.77
C TYR A 262 11.79 -14.79 -2.73
N GLY A 263 11.51 -15.79 -3.57
CA GLY A 263 12.33 -16.99 -3.68
C GLY A 263 12.02 -18.02 -2.58
N GLU A 264 12.22 -19.31 -2.88
CA GLU A 264 12.08 -20.36 -1.88
C GLU A 264 13.02 -20.15 -0.69
N CYS A 265 12.48 -20.27 0.51
CA CYS A 265 13.27 -20.22 1.74
C CYS A 265 14.13 -21.49 1.81
N VAL A 266 15.44 -21.35 1.81
CA VAL A 266 16.33 -22.48 2.07
C VAL A 266 16.34 -22.70 3.58
N THR A 267 15.52 -23.62 4.08
CA THR A 267 15.68 -24.13 5.44
C THR A 267 17.05 -24.80 5.53
N GLN A 268 17.93 -24.24 6.37
CA GLN A 268 19.10 -24.96 6.87
C GLN A 268 18.66 -25.98 7.92
#